data_AF-A0A4U5VQG6-F1
#
_entry.id   AF-A0A4U5VQG6-F1
#
_cell.length_a   1.000
_cell.length_b   1.000
_cell.length_c   1.000
_cell.angle_alpha   90.00
_cell.angle_beta   90.00
_cell.angle_gamma   90.00
#
_symmetry.space_group_name_H-M   'P 1'
#
loop_
_entity.id
_entity.type
_entity.pdbx_description
1 polymer ?
#
loop_
_entity_poly.entity_id
_entity_poly.type
_entity_poly.pdbx_seq_one_letter_code
_entity_poly.pdbx_strand_id
1 'polypeptide(L)'
;MPASENESVNTDNVPGGDVEGETCCTRLANRISKSKFSRYSRRWNRLCRRKCRAAVKSQVFYWLVIFLVFLNTLTIASEHHRQPQWLTDVQDIANKVLLALFTGEMLLKMYSLGLQAYFVSLFNRFDSFVVCGGILETILVETKIMSPLGISVLRCVRLLRIFKITRECGLIAGAVFGAAVAILGGVLIPLGNSIIEKTVEKVRTRYLPKENITFNPNNTVSFLLPSGAIFEPSMSVGPEEDKVTTLNLAVAGAYSLVPKLLHAVVEKMINSSNSSLFQRRTVKEIMWGYTDPMLSQVLALFPNYNESFDGPYNVFTGKDDISKVGVIDSWRGEKNLSFWDDPYCNMINGTGVAHTSTHFCSFNARDHVSDLIPSPPLFLRCFSFPPFVDKKKPLYFFSSDICRSVPASFVENLDLLGIEVYRYSLLPDTLAAPTVNPDNQCYCKDEWSPRIAP
;
A
#
# COMPACT_ATOMS: atom_id res chain seq x y z
N MET A 1 11.09 -56.75 -24.36
CA MET A 1 10.36 -57.32 -25.52
C MET A 1 9.62 -58.57 -25.04
N PRO A 2 8.49 -58.96 -25.62
CA PRO A 2 7.35 -58.13 -25.99
C PRO A 2 6.01 -58.77 -25.54
N ALA A 3 4.92 -58.01 -25.63
CA ALA A 3 3.58 -58.57 -25.86
C ALA A 3 2.84 -57.61 -26.81
N SER A 4 2.46 -58.16 -27.96
CA SER A 4 1.42 -57.64 -28.86
C SER A 4 0.04 -57.90 -28.22
N GLU A 5 -1.13 -57.45 -28.67
CA GLU A 5 -1.65 -57.16 -30.01
C GLU A 5 -3.04 -56.46 -29.84
N ASN A 6 -3.42 -55.72 -30.87
CA ASN A 6 -4.78 -55.42 -31.38
C ASN A 6 -5.88 -54.84 -30.47
N GLU A 7 -6.34 -53.64 -30.85
CA GLU A 7 -7.74 -53.51 -31.30
C GLU A 7 -7.88 -52.34 -32.29
N SER A 8 -8.34 -52.71 -33.49
CA SER A 8 -8.70 -51.84 -34.61
C SER A 8 -10.17 -51.48 -34.52
N VAL A 9 -10.51 -50.19 -34.52
CA VAL A 9 -11.87 -49.74 -34.79
C VAL A 9 -11.89 -49.08 -36.16
N ASN A 10 -12.54 -49.77 -37.10
CA ASN A 10 -12.92 -49.28 -38.42
C ASN A 10 -13.87 -48.10 -38.28
N THR A 11 -13.67 -47.04 -39.05
CA THR A 11 -14.73 -46.07 -39.36
C THR A 11 -15.31 -46.44 -40.71
N ASP A 12 -16.59 -46.77 -40.70
CA ASP A 12 -17.38 -47.23 -41.82
C ASP A 12 -17.37 -46.29 -43.02
N ASN A 13 -17.31 -46.92 -44.20
CA ASN A 13 -17.66 -46.33 -45.47
C ASN A 13 -19.19 -46.14 -45.54
N VAL A 14 -19.63 -44.92 -45.85
CA VAL A 14 -21.00 -44.64 -46.32
C VAL A 14 -20.89 -44.08 -47.75
N PRO A 15 -21.72 -44.54 -48.71
CA PRO A 15 -21.50 -44.35 -50.13
C PRO A 15 -21.94 -42.95 -50.61
N GLY A 16 -21.48 -42.61 -51.81
CA GLY A 16 -21.56 -41.30 -52.44
C GLY A 16 -22.96 -40.68 -52.50
N GLY A 17 -22.99 -39.38 -52.23
CA GLY A 17 -23.97 -38.45 -52.75
C GLY A 17 -23.20 -37.35 -53.48
N ASP A 18 -23.41 -37.27 -54.79
CA ASP A 18 -22.88 -36.22 -55.64
C ASP A 18 -23.40 -34.86 -55.17
N VAL A 19 -22.50 -33.97 -54.77
CA VAL A 19 -22.78 -32.54 -54.65
C VAL A 19 -21.63 -31.78 -55.29
N GLU A 20 -21.96 -31.17 -56.42
CA GLU A 20 -21.15 -30.25 -57.21
C GLU A 20 -20.53 -29.14 -56.35
N GLY A 21 -19.25 -28.83 -56.57
CA GLY A 21 -18.63 -27.60 -56.05
C GLY A 21 -17.21 -27.70 -55.49
N GLU A 22 -16.31 -28.52 -56.05
CA GLU A 22 -14.89 -28.41 -55.70
C GLU A 22 -14.30 -27.11 -56.26
N THR A 23 -14.02 -26.14 -55.38
CA THR A 23 -13.36 -24.88 -55.74
C THR A 23 -11.94 -25.11 -56.30
N CYS A 24 -11.57 -24.32 -57.31
CA CYS A 24 -10.24 -24.33 -57.94
C CYS A 24 -9.09 -24.21 -56.91
N CYS A 25 -9.34 -23.52 -55.80
CA CYS A 25 -8.41 -23.35 -54.69
C CYS A 25 -8.03 -24.67 -53.99
N THR A 26 -8.93 -25.64 -53.85
CA THR A 26 -8.65 -26.93 -53.19
C THR A 26 -7.77 -27.82 -54.07
N ARG A 27 -7.95 -27.75 -55.40
CA ARG A 27 -7.10 -28.46 -56.37
C ARG A 27 -5.71 -27.82 -56.50
N LEU A 28 -5.62 -26.49 -56.41
CA LEU A 28 -4.35 -25.76 -56.41
C LEU A 28 -3.56 -25.99 -55.10
N ALA A 29 -4.24 -25.96 -53.95
CA ALA A 29 -3.65 -26.26 -52.65
C ALA A 29 -3.11 -27.71 -52.58
N ASN A 30 -3.85 -28.68 -53.15
CA ASN A 30 -3.39 -30.07 -53.24
C ASN A 30 -2.22 -30.27 -54.23
N ARG A 31 -2.12 -29.48 -55.31
CA ARG A 31 -0.95 -29.50 -56.21
C ARG A 31 0.28 -28.83 -55.60
N ILE A 32 0.13 -27.70 -54.89
CA ILE A 32 1.24 -27.00 -54.22
C ILE A 32 1.79 -27.84 -53.05
N SER A 33 0.93 -28.58 -52.35
CA SER A 33 1.32 -29.55 -51.32
C SER A 33 2.22 -30.68 -51.86
N LYS A 34 2.17 -31.01 -53.16
CA LYS A 34 3.01 -32.10 -53.74
C LYS A 34 4.32 -31.63 -54.40
N SER A 35 4.74 -30.38 -54.23
CA SER A 35 6.05 -29.91 -54.73
C SER A 35 7.23 -30.63 -54.03
N LYS A 36 8.32 -30.91 -54.77
CA LYS A 36 9.57 -31.49 -54.20
C LYS A 36 10.13 -30.61 -53.07
N PHE A 37 9.90 -29.29 -53.13
CA PHE A 37 10.24 -28.30 -52.13
C PHE A 37 9.44 -28.46 -50.82
N SER A 38 8.14 -28.77 -50.90
CA SER A 38 7.30 -29.09 -49.73
C SER A 38 7.73 -30.39 -49.02
N ARG A 39 8.21 -31.39 -49.77
CA ARG A 39 8.74 -32.64 -49.20
C ARG A 39 10.08 -32.43 -48.50
N TYR A 40 10.97 -31.61 -49.08
CA TYR A 40 12.25 -31.25 -48.45
C TYR A 40 12.02 -30.42 -47.18
N SER A 41 11.16 -29.40 -47.23
CA SER A 41 10.74 -28.57 -46.08
C SER A 41 10.11 -29.42 -44.96
N ARG A 42 9.24 -30.38 -45.28
CA ARG A 42 8.68 -31.31 -44.28
C ARG A 42 9.74 -32.23 -43.65
N ARG A 43 10.73 -32.68 -44.42
CA ARG A 43 11.83 -33.52 -43.92
C ARG A 43 12.79 -32.71 -43.04
N TRP A 44 13.10 -31.48 -43.43
CA TRP A 44 13.87 -30.51 -42.65
C TRP A 44 13.15 -30.10 -41.37
N ASN A 45 11.86 -29.81 -41.42
CA ASN A 45 11.03 -29.50 -40.25
C ASN A 45 10.96 -30.68 -39.27
N ARG A 46 10.91 -31.93 -39.76
CA ARG A 46 10.99 -33.14 -38.92
C ARG A 46 12.38 -33.33 -38.28
N LEU A 47 13.46 -33.05 -39.01
CA LEU A 47 14.84 -33.11 -38.49
C LEU A 47 15.12 -32.00 -37.47
N CYS A 48 14.74 -30.76 -37.78
CA CYS A 48 14.82 -29.62 -36.87
C CYS A 48 13.98 -29.86 -35.61
N ARG A 49 12.74 -30.35 -35.72
CA ARG A 49 11.92 -30.67 -34.55
C ARG A 49 12.53 -31.78 -33.68
N ARG A 50 13.20 -32.77 -34.26
CA ARG A 50 13.93 -33.81 -33.51
C ARG A 50 15.15 -33.25 -32.80
N LYS A 51 15.94 -32.40 -33.47
CA LYS A 51 17.09 -31.71 -32.85
C LYS A 51 16.65 -30.72 -31.76
N CYS A 52 15.60 -29.94 -31.97
CA CYS A 52 15.02 -29.07 -30.95
C CYS A 52 14.46 -29.86 -29.77
N ARG A 53 13.82 -31.01 -30.00
CA ARG A 53 13.36 -31.88 -28.91
C ARG A 53 14.53 -32.47 -28.10
N ALA A 54 15.64 -32.79 -28.75
CA ALA A 54 16.86 -33.22 -28.06
C ALA A 54 17.48 -32.08 -27.24
N ALA A 55 17.49 -30.85 -27.79
CA ALA A 55 17.99 -29.66 -27.09
C ALA A 55 17.12 -29.30 -25.86
N VAL A 56 15.79 -29.27 -26.00
CA VAL A 56 14.85 -28.95 -24.91
C VAL A 56 14.88 -30.01 -23.79
N LYS A 57 15.19 -31.27 -24.12
CA LYS A 57 15.36 -32.34 -23.14
C LYS A 57 16.77 -32.41 -22.54
N SER A 58 17.70 -31.59 -23.01
CA SER A 58 19.07 -31.61 -22.49
C SER A 58 19.16 -31.01 -21.09
N GLN A 59 20.07 -31.55 -20.28
CA GLN A 59 20.33 -31.02 -18.93
C GLN A 59 20.84 -29.57 -18.98
N VAL A 60 21.57 -29.21 -20.04
CA VAL A 60 22.09 -27.85 -20.25
C VAL A 60 20.95 -26.84 -20.42
N PHE A 61 19.91 -27.18 -21.18
CA PHE A 61 18.76 -26.31 -21.35
C PHE A 61 17.99 -26.09 -20.05
N TYR A 62 17.88 -27.13 -19.20
CA TYR A 62 17.27 -27.01 -17.88
C TYR A 62 18.04 -26.05 -16.96
N TRP A 63 19.36 -26.19 -16.85
CA TRP A 63 20.19 -25.28 -16.06
C TRP A 63 20.19 -23.84 -16.59
N LEU A 64 20.16 -23.67 -17.92
CA LEU A 64 20.04 -22.36 -18.55
C LEU A 64 18.74 -21.66 -18.11
N VAL A 65 17.61 -22.37 -18.14
CA VAL A 65 16.32 -21.81 -17.70
C VAL A 65 16.34 -21.41 -16.22
N ILE A 66 16.91 -22.25 -15.35
CA ILE A 66 17.04 -21.91 -13.92
C ILE A 66 17.92 -20.68 -13.73
N PHE A 67 19.04 -20.59 -14.45
CA PHE A 67 19.93 -19.44 -14.39
C PHE A 67 19.22 -18.14 -14.82
N LEU A 68 18.38 -18.19 -15.87
CA LEU A 68 17.57 -17.03 -16.28
C LEU A 68 16.52 -16.64 -15.22
N VAL A 69 15.92 -17.61 -14.53
CA VAL A 69 15.01 -17.33 -13.40
C VAL A 69 15.76 -16.65 -12.27
N PHE A 70 16.94 -17.13 -11.92
CA PHE A 70 17.79 -16.53 -10.89
C PHE A 70 18.19 -15.08 -11.24
N LEU A 71 18.62 -14.83 -12.48
CA LEU A 71 18.91 -13.47 -12.95
C LEU A 71 17.68 -12.56 -12.88
N ASN A 72 16.50 -13.07 -13.22
CA ASN A 72 15.25 -12.32 -13.10
C ASN A 72 14.93 -11.98 -11.64
N THR A 73 15.17 -12.88 -10.70
CA THR A 73 15.03 -12.61 -9.26
C THR A 73 16.05 -11.57 -8.78
N LEU A 74 17.30 -11.64 -9.24
CA LEU A 74 18.32 -10.62 -8.90
C LEU A 74 17.97 -9.22 -9.43
N THR A 75 17.36 -9.12 -10.61
CA THR A 75 16.88 -7.83 -11.15
C THR A 75 15.78 -7.22 -10.28
N ILE A 76 14.90 -8.05 -9.72
CA ILE A 76 13.84 -7.59 -8.81
C ILE A 76 14.44 -7.24 -7.43
N ALA A 77 15.37 -8.05 -6.94
CA ALA A 77 15.99 -7.83 -5.63
C ALA A 77 16.91 -6.60 -5.58
N SER A 78 17.36 -6.08 -6.73
CA SER A 78 18.17 -4.85 -6.80
C SER A 78 17.36 -3.56 -6.77
N GLU A 79 16.03 -3.65 -6.77
CA GLU A 79 15.13 -2.50 -6.57
C GLU A 79 15.29 -1.99 -5.12
N HIS A 80 15.68 -0.73 -4.96
CA HIS A 80 15.94 -0.12 -3.66
C HIS A 80 15.36 1.30 -3.61
N HIS A 81 14.93 1.73 -2.42
CA HIS A 81 14.38 3.06 -2.22
C HIS A 81 15.48 4.12 -2.49
N ARG A 82 15.19 5.11 -3.36
CA ARG A 82 16.14 6.12 -3.91
C ARG A 82 17.10 5.63 -4.99
N GLN A 83 16.57 4.84 -5.91
CA GLN A 83 17.33 4.34 -7.05
C GLN A 83 17.75 5.44 -8.04
N PRO A 84 19.03 5.50 -8.44
CA PRO A 84 19.48 6.45 -9.45
C PRO A 84 18.91 6.10 -10.83
N GLN A 85 18.63 7.13 -11.65
CA GLN A 85 17.94 7.00 -12.94
C GLN A 85 18.56 5.94 -13.88
N TRP A 86 19.89 5.85 -13.91
CA TRP A 86 20.61 4.87 -14.75
C TRP A 86 20.29 3.41 -14.38
N LEU A 87 20.05 3.12 -13.10
CA LEU A 87 19.74 1.76 -12.67
C LEU A 87 18.32 1.39 -13.10
N THR A 88 17.41 2.36 -13.10
CA THR A 88 16.03 2.19 -13.57
C THR A 88 16.01 1.84 -15.05
N ASP A 89 16.78 2.57 -15.86
CA ASP A 89 16.90 2.30 -17.29
C ASP A 89 17.49 0.90 -17.56
N VAL A 90 18.51 0.50 -16.80
CA VAL A 90 19.13 -0.83 -16.90
C VAL A 90 18.15 -1.93 -16.50
N GLN A 91 17.40 -1.75 -15.42
CA GLN A 91 16.38 -2.71 -14.97
C GLN A 91 15.25 -2.86 -16.00
N ASP A 92 14.81 -1.78 -16.63
CA ASP A 92 13.79 -1.81 -17.68
C ASP A 92 14.26 -2.56 -18.93
N ILE A 93 15.50 -2.31 -19.38
CA ILE A 93 16.12 -3.05 -20.48
C ILE A 93 16.26 -4.53 -20.12
N ALA A 94 16.79 -4.83 -18.93
CA ALA A 94 16.96 -6.20 -18.45
C ALA A 94 15.63 -6.95 -18.38
N ASN A 95 14.57 -6.31 -17.90
CA ASN A 95 13.23 -6.87 -17.84
C ASN A 95 12.65 -7.21 -19.23
N LYS A 96 12.82 -6.31 -20.21
CA LYS A 96 12.41 -6.56 -21.61
C LYS A 96 13.19 -7.73 -22.23
N VAL A 97 14.51 -7.79 -22.02
CA VAL A 97 15.37 -8.87 -22.52
C VAL A 97 15.02 -10.22 -21.88
N LEU A 98 14.84 -10.27 -20.57
CA LEU A 98 14.47 -11.50 -19.86
C LEU A 98 13.09 -11.99 -20.31
N LEU A 99 12.11 -11.10 -20.49
CA LEU A 99 10.81 -11.46 -21.04
C LEU A 99 10.91 -12.06 -22.46
N ALA A 100 11.76 -11.49 -23.31
CA ALA A 100 12.01 -12.04 -24.65
C ALA A 100 12.64 -13.44 -24.60
N LEU A 101 13.58 -13.68 -23.68
CA LEU A 101 14.22 -14.99 -23.48
C LEU A 101 13.23 -16.05 -22.99
N PHE A 102 12.36 -15.71 -22.03
CA PHE A 102 11.28 -16.62 -21.57
C PHE A 102 10.22 -16.87 -22.65
N THR A 103 9.94 -15.87 -23.49
CA THR A 103 9.08 -16.05 -24.66
C THR A 103 9.73 -17.02 -25.65
N GLY A 104 11.04 -16.91 -25.87
CA GLY A 104 11.82 -17.86 -26.67
C GLY A 104 11.76 -19.28 -26.11
N GLU A 105 11.90 -19.45 -24.79
CA GLU A 105 11.75 -20.74 -24.11
C GLU A 105 10.38 -21.37 -24.40
N MET A 106 9.29 -20.60 -24.22
CA MET A 106 7.92 -21.02 -24.46
C MET A 106 7.73 -21.48 -25.91
N LEU A 107 8.18 -20.68 -26.89
CA LEU A 107 8.06 -20.98 -28.31
C LEU A 107 8.86 -22.23 -28.70
N LEU A 108 10.08 -22.41 -28.16
CA LEU A 108 10.91 -23.59 -28.41
C LEU A 108 10.28 -24.87 -27.84
N LYS A 109 9.67 -24.80 -26.65
CA LYS A 109 8.93 -25.93 -26.06
C LYS A 109 7.67 -26.25 -26.87
N MET A 110 6.90 -25.24 -27.27
CA MET A 110 5.70 -25.43 -28.08
C MET A 110 6.02 -26.05 -29.45
N TYR A 111 7.11 -25.61 -30.10
CA TYR A 111 7.57 -26.16 -31.38
C TYR A 111 8.09 -27.62 -31.25
N SER A 112 8.84 -27.93 -30.19
CA SER A 112 9.43 -29.25 -29.99
C SER A 112 8.42 -30.32 -29.55
N LEU A 113 7.53 -30.00 -28.61
CA LEU A 113 6.55 -30.93 -28.02
C LEU A 113 5.27 -31.02 -28.87
N GLY A 114 4.85 -29.92 -29.50
CA GLY A 114 3.56 -29.79 -30.17
C GLY A 114 2.51 -29.14 -29.26
N LEU A 115 1.56 -28.40 -29.86
CA LEU A 115 0.66 -27.50 -29.14
C LEU A 115 -0.21 -28.21 -28.09
N GLN A 116 -0.82 -29.34 -28.43
CA GLN A 116 -1.68 -30.10 -27.50
C GLN A 116 -0.89 -30.75 -26.35
N ALA A 117 0.24 -31.38 -26.65
CA ALA A 117 1.08 -32.02 -25.62
C ALA A 117 1.75 -31.01 -24.68
N TYR A 118 1.94 -29.77 -25.13
CA TYR A 118 2.50 -28.70 -24.31
C TYR A 118 1.54 -28.29 -23.18
N PHE A 119 0.24 -28.14 -23.47
CA PHE A 119 -0.76 -27.69 -22.49
C PHE A 119 -1.21 -28.77 -21.49
N VAL A 120 -0.89 -30.05 -21.74
CA VAL A 120 -1.16 -31.13 -20.78
C VAL A 120 -0.30 -30.99 -19.51
N SER A 121 0.90 -30.40 -19.62
CA SER A 121 1.75 -30.18 -18.44
C SER A 121 1.37 -28.89 -17.73
N LEU A 122 0.99 -29.00 -16.45
CA LEU A 122 0.63 -27.87 -15.59
C LEU A 122 1.74 -26.80 -15.51
N PHE A 123 3.01 -27.22 -15.45
CA PHE A 123 4.15 -26.29 -15.36
C PHE A 123 4.36 -25.49 -16.64
N ASN A 124 4.13 -26.08 -17.81
CA ASN A 124 4.21 -25.38 -19.09
C ASN A 124 3.01 -24.45 -19.30
N ARG A 125 1.81 -24.87 -18.86
CA ARG A 125 0.62 -24.01 -18.86
C ARG A 125 0.82 -22.78 -17.98
N PHE A 126 1.42 -22.97 -16.81
CA PHE A 126 1.76 -21.89 -15.89
C PHE A 126 2.79 -20.91 -16.50
N ASP A 127 3.86 -21.44 -17.10
CA ASP A 127 4.89 -20.65 -17.77
C ASP A 127 4.29 -19.78 -18.90
N SER A 128 3.39 -20.35 -19.70
CA SER A 128 2.67 -19.60 -20.74
C SER A 128 1.77 -18.51 -20.18
N PHE A 129 1.08 -18.76 -19.06
CA PHE A 129 0.26 -17.73 -18.42
C PHE A 129 1.12 -16.54 -17.96
N VAL A 130 2.26 -16.81 -17.31
CA VAL A 130 3.18 -15.77 -16.82
C VAL A 130 3.81 -14.98 -17.97
N VAL A 131 4.21 -15.64 -19.06
CA VAL A 131 4.79 -14.97 -20.25
C VAL A 131 3.73 -14.12 -20.97
N CYS A 132 2.52 -14.64 -21.18
CA CYS A 132 1.44 -13.87 -21.79
C CYS A 132 1.05 -12.65 -20.97
N GLY A 133 1.01 -12.77 -19.63
CA GLY A 133 0.79 -11.64 -18.73
C GLY A 133 1.86 -10.55 -18.87
N GLY A 134 3.14 -10.93 -18.94
CA GLY A 134 4.24 -9.98 -19.13
C GLY A 134 4.25 -9.29 -20.50
N ILE A 135 3.83 -9.98 -21.57
CA ILE A 135 3.68 -9.38 -22.91
C ILE A 135 2.53 -8.37 -22.90
N LEU A 136 1.37 -8.74 -22.33
CA LEU A 136 0.22 -7.87 -22.22
C LEU A 136 0.56 -6.60 -21.43
N GLU A 137 1.28 -6.76 -20.31
CA GLU A 137 1.80 -5.64 -19.49
C GLU A 137 2.66 -4.68 -20.32
N THR A 138 3.64 -5.21 -21.05
CA THR A 138 4.58 -4.40 -21.85
C THR A 138 3.82 -3.60 -22.93
N ILE A 139 2.83 -4.20 -23.57
CA ILE A 139 1.98 -3.54 -24.57
C ILE A 139 1.10 -2.46 -23.92
N LEU A 140 0.54 -2.73 -22.74
CA LEU A 140 -0.33 -1.79 -22.03
C LEU A 140 0.42 -0.53 -21.58
N VAL A 141 1.69 -0.68 -21.18
CA VAL A 141 2.57 0.44 -20.82
C VAL A 141 2.92 1.28 -22.04
N GLU A 142 3.31 0.65 -23.14
CA GLU A 142 3.72 1.35 -24.38
C GLU A 142 2.54 2.09 -25.03
N THR A 143 1.31 1.60 -24.85
CA THR A 143 0.08 2.20 -25.41
C THR A 143 -0.52 3.32 -24.57
N LYS A 144 0.02 3.63 -23.37
CA LYS A 144 -0.45 4.67 -22.42
C LYS A 144 -1.95 4.56 -22.01
N ILE A 145 -2.56 3.38 -22.14
CA ILE A 145 -4.01 3.18 -21.91
C ILE A 145 -4.35 3.09 -20.41
N MET A 146 -3.40 2.77 -19.52
CA MET A 146 -3.64 2.65 -18.07
C MET A 146 -2.51 3.23 -17.21
N SER A 147 -2.89 3.82 -16.06
CA SER A 147 -1.99 4.39 -15.04
C SER A 147 -0.96 3.37 -14.50
N PRO A 148 0.19 3.81 -13.97
CA PRO A 148 1.31 2.97 -13.53
C PRO A 148 1.01 1.96 -12.40
N LEU A 149 -0.24 1.86 -11.90
CA LEU A 149 -0.64 0.89 -10.88
C LEU A 149 -0.61 -0.57 -11.36
N GLY A 150 -0.77 -0.84 -12.66
CA GLY A 150 -0.67 -2.20 -13.21
C GLY A 150 0.75 -2.78 -13.11
N ILE A 151 1.76 -1.90 -12.96
CA ILE A 151 3.17 -2.25 -13.00
C ILE A 151 3.59 -3.00 -11.73
N SER A 152 3.07 -2.64 -10.54
CA SER A 152 3.49 -3.29 -9.28
C SER A 152 2.93 -4.69 -9.10
N VAL A 153 1.66 -4.92 -9.46
CA VAL A 153 1.01 -6.24 -9.27
C VAL A 153 1.53 -7.27 -10.29
N LEU A 154 1.79 -6.85 -11.53
CA LEU A 154 2.26 -7.74 -12.60
C LEU A 154 3.76 -8.06 -12.49
N ARG A 155 4.59 -7.17 -11.91
CA ARG A 155 5.96 -7.50 -11.50
C ARG A 155 6.00 -8.66 -10.51
N CYS A 156 5.06 -8.72 -9.56
CA CYS A 156 4.96 -9.82 -8.59
C CYS A 156 4.64 -11.17 -9.23
N VAL A 157 3.92 -11.20 -10.36
CA VAL A 157 3.63 -12.45 -11.10
C VAL A 157 4.92 -13.11 -11.61
N ARG A 158 5.97 -12.32 -11.89
CA ARG A 158 7.28 -12.83 -12.34
C ARG A 158 8.02 -13.60 -11.23
N LEU A 159 7.78 -13.27 -9.96
CA LEU A 159 8.35 -14.00 -8.81
C LEU A 159 7.89 -15.44 -8.78
N LEU A 160 6.69 -15.73 -9.29
CA LEU A 160 6.16 -17.08 -9.35
C LEU A 160 7.00 -18.03 -10.24
N ARG A 161 7.94 -17.50 -11.05
CA ARG A 161 8.90 -18.31 -11.81
C ARG A 161 9.84 -19.11 -10.90
N ILE A 162 10.01 -18.69 -9.64
CA ILE A 162 10.76 -19.43 -8.62
C ILE A 162 10.18 -20.83 -8.36
N PHE A 163 8.88 -21.04 -8.63
CA PHE A 163 8.23 -22.36 -8.53
C PHE A 163 8.74 -23.38 -9.57
N LYS A 164 9.56 -22.97 -10.57
CA LYS A 164 10.29 -23.94 -11.41
C LYS A 164 11.36 -24.70 -10.60
N ILE A 165 11.90 -24.12 -9.53
CA ILE A 165 12.94 -24.73 -8.66
C ILE A 165 12.32 -25.75 -7.70
N THR A 166 11.06 -25.55 -7.29
CA THR A 166 10.35 -26.45 -6.36
C THR A 166 9.99 -27.82 -6.96
N ARG A 167 10.24 -28.05 -8.25
CA ARG A 167 9.99 -29.33 -8.93
C ARG A 167 10.90 -30.47 -8.45
N GLU A 168 12.11 -30.17 -7.96
CA GLU A 168 13.12 -31.20 -7.63
C GLU A 168 13.51 -31.24 -6.14
N CYS A 169 13.07 -30.27 -5.32
CA CYS A 169 13.37 -30.22 -3.89
C CYS A 169 12.13 -29.82 -3.08
N GLY A 170 11.43 -30.82 -2.51
CA GLY A 170 10.24 -30.60 -1.68
C GLY A 170 10.50 -29.80 -0.39
N LEU A 171 11.74 -29.81 0.12
CA LEU A 171 12.13 -29.08 1.34
C LEU A 171 12.25 -27.56 1.14
N ILE A 172 12.57 -27.13 -0.08
CA ILE A 172 12.79 -25.72 -0.44
C ILE A 172 11.45 -25.02 -0.75
N ALA A 173 10.39 -25.78 -1.04
CA ALA A 173 9.07 -25.25 -1.39
C ALA A 173 8.42 -24.43 -0.27
N GLY A 174 8.60 -24.82 0.99
CA GLY A 174 8.07 -24.07 2.14
C GLY A 174 8.77 -22.72 2.35
N ALA A 175 10.11 -22.69 2.24
CA ALA A 175 10.90 -21.47 2.37
C ALA A 175 10.64 -20.50 1.21
N VAL A 176 10.47 -21.01 -0.01
CA VAL A 176 10.15 -20.24 -1.21
C VAL A 176 8.73 -19.69 -1.16
N PHE A 177 7.76 -20.45 -0.65
CA PHE A 177 6.40 -19.96 -0.43
C PHE A 177 6.36 -18.87 0.65
N GLY A 178 7.12 -19.04 1.74
CA GLY A 178 7.29 -18.01 2.77
C GLY A 178 7.95 -16.73 2.23
N ALA A 179 8.98 -16.85 1.39
CA ALA A 179 9.61 -15.70 0.75
C ALA A 179 8.66 -15.00 -0.25
N ALA A 180 7.88 -15.75 -1.03
CA ALA A 180 6.88 -15.19 -1.93
C ALA A 180 5.79 -14.42 -1.18
N VAL A 181 5.31 -14.93 -0.04
CA VAL A 181 4.34 -14.25 0.83
C VAL A 181 4.95 -13.00 1.48
N ALA A 182 6.21 -13.06 1.92
CA ALA A 182 6.91 -11.90 2.47
C ALA A 182 7.11 -10.78 1.41
N ILE A 183 7.42 -11.15 0.16
CA ILE A 183 7.56 -10.19 -0.93
C ILE A 183 6.20 -9.64 -1.37
N LEU A 184 5.15 -10.47 -1.41
CA LEU A 184 3.76 -10.01 -1.64
C LEU A 184 3.30 -9.04 -0.54
N GLY A 185 3.64 -9.32 0.72
CA GLY A 185 3.42 -8.40 1.84
C GLY A 185 4.20 -7.10 1.69
N GLY A 186 5.46 -7.19 1.26
CA GLY A 186 6.33 -6.04 0.96
C GLY A 186 5.87 -5.19 -0.23
N VAL A 187 5.04 -5.71 -1.13
CA VAL A 187 4.43 -4.96 -2.25
C VAL A 187 3.04 -4.41 -1.92
N LEU A 188 2.27 -5.08 -1.05
CA LEU A 188 1.00 -4.55 -0.56
C LEU A 188 1.18 -3.27 0.26
N ILE A 189 2.27 -3.14 1.01
CA ILE A 189 2.57 -1.96 1.83
C ILE A 189 2.77 -0.69 0.96
N PRO A 190 3.58 -0.70 -0.12
CA PRO A 190 3.66 0.39 -1.09
C PRO A 190 2.34 0.71 -1.82
N LEU A 191 1.52 -0.30 -2.11
CA LEU A 191 0.18 -0.09 -2.69
C LEU A 191 -0.73 0.70 -1.75
N GLY A 192 -0.64 0.44 -0.44
CA GLY A 192 -1.28 1.26 0.59
C GLY A 192 -0.82 2.72 0.52
N ASN A 193 0.49 2.96 0.43
CA ASN A 193 1.05 4.31 0.34
C ASN A 193 0.65 5.04 -0.95
N SER A 194 0.54 4.35 -2.09
CA SER A 194 0.14 4.97 -3.36
C SER A 194 -1.36 5.27 -3.44
N ILE A 195 -2.21 4.52 -2.70
CA ILE A 195 -3.63 4.88 -2.50
C ILE A 195 -3.72 6.15 -1.64
N ILE A 196 -2.88 6.27 -0.60
CA ILE A 196 -2.86 7.44 0.29
C ILE A 196 -2.39 8.70 -0.45
N GLU A 197 -1.36 8.62 -1.29
CA GLU A 197 -0.85 9.78 -2.07
C GLU A 197 -1.90 10.36 -3.04
N LYS A 198 -2.81 9.54 -3.57
CA LYS A 198 -3.86 10.00 -4.49
C LYS A 198 -5.01 10.73 -3.81
N THR A 199 -5.09 10.71 -2.48
CA THR A 199 -6.16 11.34 -1.70
C THR A 199 -5.65 12.48 -0.82
N VAL A 200 -4.45 13.02 -1.11
CA VAL A 200 -3.90 14.13 -0.32
C VAL A 200 -4.62 15.42 -0.70
N GLU A 201 -5.67 15.70 0.05
CA GLU A 201 -6.29 17.02 0.12
C GLU A 201 -5.46 17.91 1.04
N LYS A 202 -5.09 19.11 0.58
CA LYS A 202 -4.40 20.10 1.41
C LYS A 202 -5.38 21.18 1.83
N VAL A 203 -5.56 21.27 3.14
CA VAL A 203 -6.42 22.25 3.79
C VAL A 203 -5.54 23.19 4.60
N ARG A 204 -5.76 24.49 4.46
CA ARG A 204 -5.18 25.50 5.34
C ARG A 204 -5.98 25.52 6.64
N THR A 205 -5.40 25.00 7.71
CA THR A 205 -6.00 25.04 9.06
C THR A 205 -5.36 26.13 9.92
N ARG A 206 -6.03 26.53 11.01
CA ARG A 206 -5.45 27.35 12.10
C ARG A 206 -4.96 28.73 11.67
N TYR A 207 -5.69 29.38 10.77
CA TYR A 207 -5.50 30.80 10.42
C TYR A 207 -6.16 31.76 11.43
N LEU A 208 -7.05 31.23 12.29
CA LEU A 208 -7.79 32.02 13.26
C LEU A 208 -6.93 32.39 14.49
N PRO A 209 -7.06 33.62 15.03
CA PRO A 209 -6.37 34.03 16.24
C PRO A 209 -6.93 33.33 17.49
N LYS A 210 -6.14 33.30 18.58
CA LYS A 210 -6.62 32.85 19.89
C LYS A 210 -7.72 33.78 20.39
N GLU A 211 -8.77 33.20 20.96
CA GLU A 211 -9.94 33.94 21.48
C GLU A 211 -10.03 33.86 23.00
N ASN A 212 -10.82 34.77 23.60
CA ASN A 212 -11.07 34.85 25.04
C ASN A 212 -9.81 34.81 25.89
N ILE A 213 -8.82 35.63 25.51
CA ILE A 213 -7.54 35.72 26.20
C ILE A 213 -7.74 36.43 27.54
N THR A 214 -7.49 35.73 28.65
CA THR A 214 -7.56 36.30 30.00
C THR A 214 -6.27 36.07 30.75
N PHE A 215 -5.73 37.13 31.36
CA PHE A 215 -4.54 37.05 32.19
C PHE A 215 -4.93 36.80 33.64
N ASN A 216 -4.37 35.76 34.22
CA ASN A 216 -4.67 35.36 35.59
C ASN A 216 -3.58 35.87 36.55
N PRO A 217 -3.92 36.09 37.84
CA PRO A 217 -2.98 36.61 38.83
C PRO A 217 -1.84 35.63 39.17
N ASN A 218 -1.98 34.34 38.86
CA ASN A 218 -0.97 33.29 39.03
C ASN A 218 0.06 33.24 37.89
N ASN A 219 0.26 34.33 37.14
CA ASN A 219 1.16 34.42 35.98
C ASN A 219 0.83 33.41 34.86
N THR A 220 -0.42 32.97 34.77
CA THR A 220 -0.90 32.17 33.64
C THR A 220 -1.80 32.99 32.72
N VAL A 221 -1.98 32.52 31.49
CA VAL A 221 -2.90 33.09 30.51
C VAL A 221 -3.83 31.99 30.03
N SER A 222 -5.13 32.28 30.06
CA SER A 222 -6.16 31.39 29.54
C SER A 222 -6.58 31.83 28.14
N PHE A 223 -6.84 30.88 27.23
CA PHE A 223 -7.35 31.17 25.88
C PHE A 223 -8.12 29.98 25.29
N LEU A 224 -8.90 30.26 24.24
CA LEU A 224 -9.55 29.27 23.38
C LEU A 224 -8.87 29.24 22.01
N LEU A 225 -8.83 28.06 21.41
CA LEU A 225 -8.35 27.85 20.04
C LEU A 225 -9.53 27.58 19.12
N PRO A 226 -10.00 28.57 18.34
CA PRO A 226 -10.99 28.31 17.30
C PRO A 226 -10.42 27.39 16.21
N SER A 227 -11.22 26.41 15.81
CA SER A 227 -10.92 25.49 14.72
C SER A 227 -11.51 26.05 13.42
N GLY A 228 -10.73 26.00 12.35
CA GLY A 228 -11.15 26.48 11.04
C GLY A 228 -10.28 25.88 9.94
N ALA A 229 -10.94 25.44 8.87
CA ALA A 229 -10.34 24.77 7.74
C ALA A 229 -10.76 25.47 6.43
N ILE A 230 -9.79 25.87 5.63
CA ILE A 230 -10.00 26.43 4.29
C ILE A 230 -9.37 25.48 3.27
N PHE A 231 -10.17 24.95 2.36
CA PHE A 231 -9.69 24.12 1.26
C PHE A 231 -8.79 24.93 0.30
N GLU A 232 -7.63 24.37 -0.09
CA GLU A 232 -6.68 24.99 -1.01
C GLU A 232 -6.57 24.14 -2.30
N PRO A 233 -7.32 24.47 -3.36
CA PRO A 233 -7.33 23.68 -4.60
C PRO A 233 -5.96 23.60 -5.28
N SER A 234 -5.18 24.68 -5.21
CA SER A 234 -3.85 24.78 -5.85
C SER A 234 -2.82 23.81 -5.26
N MET A 235 -3.09 23.32 -4.05
CA MET A 235 -2.20 22.48 -3.26
C MET A 235 -2.70 21.04 -3.14
N SER A 236 -3.87 20.75 -3.69
CA SER A 236 -4.58 19.47 -3.60
C SER A 236 -4.53 18.71 -4.93
N VAL A 237 -4.58 17.39 -4.87
CA VAL A 237 -4.54 16.53 -6.07
C VAL A 237 -5.84 16.65 -6.89
N GLY A 238 -6.97 16.89 -6.22
CA GLY A 238 -8.30 17.00 -6.82
C GLY A 238 -9.24 17.86 -5.97
N PRO A 239 -10.48 18.06 -6.44
CA PRO A 239 -11.52 18.82 -5.74
C PRO A 239 -12.15 18.02 -4.58
N GLU A 240 -12.82 18.69 -3.64
CA GLU A 240 -13.48 18.04 -2.49
C GLU A 240 -14.64 17.10 -2.91
N GLU A 241 -15.15 17.25 -4.14
CA GLU A 241 -16.20 16.41 -4.73
C GLU A 241 -15.71 15.03 -5.20
N ASP A 242 -14.41 14.75 -5.13
CA ASP A 242 -13.84 13.47 -5.53
C ASP A 242 -14.40 12.32 -4.69
N LYS A 243 -14.81 11.24 -5.37
CA LYS A 243 -15.45 10.09 -4.73
C LYS A 243 -14.44 9.03 -4.30
N VAL A 244 -14.40 8.74 -3.01
CA VAL A 244 -13.54 7.72 -2.42
C VAL A 244 -14.41 6.59 -1.85
N THR A 245 -13.93 5.36 -1.97
CA THR A 245 -14.54 4.19 -1.32
C THR A 245 -13.81 3.93 -0.01
N THR A 246 -14.51 4.02 1.11
CA THR A 246 -13.96 3.88 2.46
C THR A 246 -14.85 3.01 3.35
N LEU A 247 -14.35 2.64 4.53
CA LEU A 247 -15.15 1.95 5.55
C LEU A 247 -16.35 2.82 5.95
N ASN A 248 -17.52 2.19 6.04
CA ASN A 248 -18.71 2.85 6.56
C ASN A 248 -18.58 2.98 8.09
N LEU A 249 -18.29 4.20 8.54
CA LEU A 249 -18.08 4.54 9.94
C LEU A 249 -19.33 4.27 10.80
N ALA A 250 -20.53 4.43 10.26
CA ALA A 250 -21.77 4.18 10.99
C ALA A 250 -21.92 2.68 11.30
N VAL A 251 -21.68 1.84 10.29
CA VAL A 251 -21.75 0.38 10.43
C VAL A 251 -20.65 -0.13 11.37
N ALA A 252 -19.40 0.29 11.15
CA ALA A 252 -18.27 -0.12 11.97
C ALA A 252 -18.43 0.35 13.44
N GLY A 253 -18.85 1.60 13.64
CA GLY A 253 -19.13 2.16 14.95
C GLY A 253 -20.28 1.44 15.66
N ALA A 254 -21.38 1.15 14.96
CA ALA A 254 -22.50 0.39 15.53
C ALA A 254 -22.06 -1.01 15.99
N TYR A 255 -21.27 -1.72 15.19
CA TYR A 255 -20.74 -3.04 15.59
C TYR A 255 -19.76 -2.96 16.77
N SER A 256 -18.98 -1.89 16.88
CA SER A 256 -18.01 -1.69 17.97
C SER A 256 -18.66 -1.27 19.29
N LEU A 257 -19.72 -0.46 19.24
CA LEU A 257 -20.37 0.10 20.42
C LEU A 257 -21.52 -0.77 20.96
N VAL A 258 -22.20 -1.52 20.08
CA VAL A 258 -23.33 -2.36 20.46
C VAL A 258 -22.84 -3.73 20.94
N PRO A 259 -23.31 -4.24 22.10
CA PRO A 259 -22.97 -5.58 22.59
C PRO A 259 -23.35 -6.68 21.58
N LYS A 260 -22.55 -7.75 21.54
CA LYS A 260 -22.74 -8.90 20.61
C LYS A 260 -24.16 -9.46 20.60
N LEU A 261 -24.85 -9.45 21.75
CA LEU A 261 -26.22 -9.95 21.88
C LEU A 261 -27.23 -9.18 21.00
N LEU A 262 -26.97 -7.89 20.74
CA LEU A 262 -27.85 -7.02 19.97
C LEU A 262 -27.37 -6.83 18.51
N HIS A 263 -26.32 -7.53 18.09
CA HIS A 263 -25.83 -7.46 16.69
C HIS A 263 -26.89 -7.88 15.67
N ALA A 264 -27.82 -8.78 16.03
CA ALA A 264 -28.96 -9.13 15.18
C ALA A 264 -29.86 -7.93 14.85
N VAL A 265 -29.99 -6.97 15.79
CA VAL A 265 -30.75 -5.73 15.58
C VAL A 265 -29.98 -4.80 14.64
N VAL A 266 -28.67 -4.66 14.83
CA VAL A 266 -27.79 -3.87 13.96
C VAL A 266 -27.85 -4.38 12.52
N GLU A 267 -27.78 -5.70 12.31
CA GLU A 267 -27.87 -6.31 10.99
C GLU A 267 -29.22 -6.04 10.31
N LYS A 268 -30.31 -6.05 11.09
CA LYS A 268 -31.64 -5.67 10.58
C LYS A 268 -31.69 -4.20 10.15
N MET A 269 -31.06 -3.30 10.91
CA MET A 269 -30.97 -1.87 10.54
C MET A 269 -30.11 -1.64 9.30
N ILE A 270 -29.00 -2.37 9.15
CA ILE A 270 -28.14 -2.32 7.96
C ILE A 270 -28.91 -2.75 6.72
N ASN A 271 -29.58 -3.91 6.79
CA ASN A 271 -30.38 -4.42 5.68
C ASN A 271 -31.56 -3.51 5.34
N SER A 272 -32.22 -2.93 6.35
CA SER A 272 -33.33 -1.99 6.13
C SER A 272 -32.89 -0.66 5.51
N SER A 273 -31.67 -0.21 5.79
CA SER A 273 -31.11 1.03 5.23
C SER A 273 -30.35 0.81 3.93
N ASN A 274 -30.24 -0.45 3.45
CA ASN A 274 -29.42 -0.85 2.32
C ASN A 274 -27.95 -0.37 2.44
N SER A 275 -27.46 -0.35 3.68
CA SER A 275 -26.08 0.03 4.00
C SER A 275 -25.14 -1.16 3.80
N SER A 276 -23.87 -0.89 3.52
CA SER A 276 -22.84 -1.93 3.46
C SER A 276 -21.57 -1.50 4.19
N LEU A 277 -20.67 -2.46 4.46
CA LEU A 277 -19.42 -2.23 5.20
C LEU A 277 -18.53 -1.19 4.52
N PHE A 278 -18.57 -1.10 3.19
CA PHE A 278 -17.83 -0.11 2.42
C PHE A 278 -18.82 0.84 1.77
N GLN A 279 -18.54 2.14 1.85
CA GLN A 279 -19.36 3.16 1.23
C GLN A 279 -18.54 3.98 0.25
N ARG A 280 -19.21 4.58 -0.73
CA ARG A 280 -18.60 5.50 -1.69
C ARG A 280 -19.18 6.89 -1.49
N ARG A 281 -18.36 7.83 -1.04
CA ARG A 281 -18.74 9.20 -0.66
C ARG A 281 -17.72 10.20 -1.18
N THR A 282 -18.10 11.47 -1.25
CA THR A 282 -17.13 12.53 -1.60
C THR A 282 -16.17 12.79 -0.45
N VAL A 283 -15.01 13.38 -0.72
CA VAL A 283 -14.06 13.75 0.34
C VAL A 283 -14.71 14.76 1.29
N LYS A 284 -15.44 15.73 0.75
CA LYS A 284 -16.23 16.71 1.52
C LYS A 284 -17.17 16.06 2.53
N GLU A 285 -17.93 15.05 2.08
CA GLU A 285 -18.87 14.32 2.93
C GLU A 285 -18.14 13.58 4.06
N ILE A 286 -17.02 12.90 3.75
CA ILE A 286 -16.26 12.12 4.74
C ILE A 286 -15.61 13.05 5.78
N MET A 287 -15.05 14.18 5.34
CA MET A 287 -14.31 15.11 6.20
C MET A 287 -15.24 15.94 7.08
N TRP A 288 -16.25 16.60 6.48
CA TRP A 288 -17.05 17.63 7.15
C TRP A 288 -18.44 17.15 7.55
N GLY A 289 -18.95 16.12 6.87
CA GLY A 289 -20.10 15.35 7.32
C GLY A 289 -21.13 15.03 6.25
N TYR A 290 -21.85 13.94 6.48
CA TYR A 290 -22.99 13.50 5.69
C TYR A 290 -24.06 12.90 6.60
N THR A 291 -25.32 12.97 6.18
CA THR A 291 -26.41 12.29 6.89
C THR A 291 -26.38 10.81 6.58
N ASP A 292 -26.13 9.98 7.59
CA ASP A 292 -26.09 8.54 7.45
C ASP A 292 -27.51 7.94 7.38
N PRO A 293 -27.82 7.07 6.41
CA PRO A 293 -29.17 6.51 6.24
C PRO A 293 -29.56 5.50 7.32
N MET A 294 -28.59 4.90 8.03
CA MET A 294 -28.86 3.96 9.12
C MET A 294 -29.14 4.70 10.43
N LEU A 295 -28.34 5.73 10.74
CA LEU A 295 -28.44 6.48 12.00
C LEU A 295 -29.34 7.72 11.92
N SER A 296 -29.63 8.21 10.71
CA SER A 296 -30.30 9.51 10.48
C SER A 296 -29.61 10.68 11.19
N GLN A 297 -28.31 10.57 11.44
CA GLN A 297 -27.46 11.56 12.09
C GLN A 297 -26.31 11.97 11.16
N VAL A 298 -25.76 13.15 11.40
CA VAL A 298 -24.58 13.64 10.68
C VAL A 298 -23.36 12.90 11.20
N LEU A 299 -22.65 12.21 10.30
CA LEU A 299 -21.41 11.52 10.58
C LEU A 299 -20.28 12.11 9.75
N ALA A 300 -19.13 12.33 10.37
CA ALA A 300 -17.95 12.92 9.75
C ALA A 300 -16.70 12.51 10.52
N LEU A 301 -15.52 12.66 9.91
CA LEU A 301 -14.25 12.64 10.64
C LEU A 301 -14.08 13.91 11.50
N PHE A 302 -14.49 15.07 10.99
CA PHE A 302 -14.39 16.36 11.67
C PHE A 302 -15.75 17.09 11.67
N PRO A 303 -16.74 16.59 12.43
CA PRO A 303 -18.07 17.18 12.46
C PRO A 303 -18.01 18.58 13.09
N ASN A 304 -18.66 19.56 12.45
CA ASN A 304 -18.74 20.94 12.92
C ASN A 304 -17.37 21.60 13.21
N TYR A 305 -16.32 21.21 12.48
CA TYR A 305 -14.95 21.67 12.76
C TYR A 305 -14.83 23.21 12.78
N ASN A 306 -15.44 23.89 11.81
CA ASN A 306 -15.32 25.35 11.62
C ASN A 306 -15.97 26.20 12.72
N GLU A 307 -16.83 25.63 13.54
CA GLU A 307 -17.54 26.33 14.63
C GLU A 307 -17.11 25.82 16.02
N SER A 308 -16.13 24.92 16.05
CA SER A 308 -15.64 24.31 17.28
C SER A 308 -14.44 25.05 17.85
N PHE A 309 -14.26 24.94 19.16
CA PHE A 309 -13.11 25.48 19.87
C PHE A 309 -12.47 24.40 20.71
N ASP A 310 -11.14 24.41 20.76
CA ASP A 310 -10.35 23.58 21.66
C ASP A 310 -9.89 24.42 22.86
N GLY A 311 -10.21 23.94 24.06
CA GLY A 311 -9.90 24.60 25.33
C GLY A 311 -11.10 24.67 26.27
N PRO A 312 -11.06 25.55 27.29
CA PRO A 312 -10.01 26.55 27.52
C PRO A 312 -8.66 25.93 27.90
N TYR A 313 -7.59 26.49 27.36
CA TYR A 313 -6.21 26.21 27.78
C TYR A 313 -5.79 27.23 28.81
N ASN A 314 -5.12 26.80 29.88
CA ASN A 314 -4.43 27.67 30.82
C ASN A 314 -2.93 27.36 30.77
N VAL A 315 -2.10 28.34 30.39
CA VAL A 315 -0.65 28.13 30.19
C VAL A 315 0.18 29.13 30.98
N PHE A 316 1.38 28.72 31.40
CA PHE A 316 2.30 29.62 32.08
C PHE A 316 2.89 30.65 31.11
N THR A 317 2.92 31.91 31.54
CA THR A 317 3.49 33.01 30.74
C THR A 317 5.01 33.05 30.77
N GLY A 318 5.65 32.36 31.72
CA GLY A 318 7.09 32.40 31.96
C GLY A 318 7.58 33.67 32.68
N LYS A 319 6.66 34.49 33.21
CA LYS A 319 6.99 35.71 33.95
C LYS A 319 7.68 35.41 35.28
N ASP A 320 7.29 34.33 35.94
CA ASP A 320 7.92 33.81 37.16
C ASP A 320 9.18 33.01 36.84
N ASP A 321 9.07 32.08 35.88
CA ASP A 321 10.15 31.18 35.48
C ASP A 321 10.08 30.94 33.97
N ILE A 322 11.10 31.41 33.26
CA ILE A 322 11.17 31.29 31.80
C ILE A 322 11.20 29.83 31.33
N SER A 323 11.63 28.89 32.19
CA SER A 323 11.62 27.46 31.86
C SER A 323 10.22 26.86 31.76
N LYS A 324 9.17 27.57 32.22
CA LYS A 324 7.77 27.15 32.15
C LYS A 324 6.97 27.80 31.03
N VAL A 325 7.57 28.72 30.27
CA VAL A 325 6.82 29.47 29.24
C VAL A 325 6.13 28.52 28.25
N GLY A 326 4.82 28.71 28.06
CA GLY A 326 4.00 27.91 27.15
C GLY A 326 3.66 26.49 27.64
N VAL A 327 4.14 26.07 28.82
CA VAL A 327 3.74 24.82 29.48
C VAL A 327 2.29 24.93 29.93
N ILE A 328 1.51 23.86 29.74
CA ILE A 328 0.10 23.80 30.13
C ILE A 328 0.01 23.58 31.65
N ASP A 329 -0.74 24.44 32.34
CA ASP A 329 -1.12 24.24 33.75
C ASP A 329 -2.40 23.41 33.86
N SER A 330 -3.39 23.71 33.00
CA SER A 330 -4.64 22.94 32.90
C SER A 330 -5.28 23.06 31.53
N TRP A 331 -6.04 22.04 31.15
CA TRP A 331 -6.91 22.02 29.97
C TRP A 331 -8.33 21.71 30.41
N ARG A 332 -9.28 22.56 29.99
CA ARG A 332 -10.69 22.49 30.42
C ARG A 332 -10.88 22.56 31.94
N GLY A 333 -9.98 23.26 32.64
CA GLY A 333 -9.99 23.40 34.09
C GLY A 333 -9.32 22.24 34.85
N GLU A 334 -8.99 21.15 34.17
CA GLU A 334 -8.39 19.96 34.76
C GLU A 334 -6.88 19.90 34.50
N LYS A 335 -6.11 19.40 35.48
CA LYS A 335 -4.66 19.21 35.36
C LYS A 335 -4.29 17.84 34.76
N ASN A 336 -5.19 16.88 34.93
CA ASN A 336 -5.05 15.53 34.42
C ASN A 336 -6.25 15.21 33.52
N LEU A 337 -6.03 14.36 32.52
CA LEU A 337 -7.06 13.81 31.67
C LEU A 337 -7.90 12.79 32.45
N SER A 338 -9.09 12.50 31.94
CA SER A 338 -9.99 11.46 32.46
C SER A 338 -10.15 10.30 31.48
N PHE A 339 -9.28 10.22 30.47
CA PHE A 339 -9.41 9.28 29.37
C PHE A 339 -8.79 7.91 29.66
N TRP A 340 -7.78 7.85 30.51
CA TRP A 340 -6.98 6.65 30.79
C TRP A 340 -7.22 6.16 32.22
N ASP A 341 -7.02 4.87 32.47
CA ASP A 341 -7.26 4.27 33.80
C ASP A 341 -6.03 4.36 34.73
N ASP A 342 -5.09 5.26 34.41
CA ASP A 342 -3.82 5.41 35.13
C ASP A 342 -3.46 6.91 35.34
N PRO A 343 -2.99 7.30 36.54
CA PRO A 343 -2.63 8.69 36.84
C PRO A 343 -1.49 9.24 35.98
N TYR A 344 -0.48 8.43 35.65
CA TYR A 344 0.67 8.85 34.85
C TYR A 344 0.24 9.14 33.41
N CYS A 345 -0.61 8.28 32.83
CA CYS A 345 -1.03 8.41 31.43
C CYS A 345 -2.10 9.48 31.20
N ASN A 346 -2.75 9.89 32.29
CA ASN A 346 -3.59 11.06 32.35
C ASN A 346 -2.83 12.38 32.52
N MET A 347 -1.51 12.38 32.78
CA MET A 347 -0.78 13.63 32.97
C MET A 347 -0.76 14.48 31.70
N ILE A 348 -1.11 15.75 31.83
CA ILE A 348 -0.95 16.75 30.77
C ILE A 348 0.45 17.33 30.88
N ASN A 349 1.40 16.71 30.18
CA ASN A 349 2.79 17.12 30.17
C ASN A 349 3.12 17.99 28.95
N GLY A 350 3.99 18.97 29.18
CA GLY A 350 4.64 19.74 28.13
C GLY A 350 3.90 20.99 27.71
N THR A 351 4.24 21.49 26.53
CA THR A 351 3.67 22.72 26.01
C THR A 351 2.39 22.50 25.20
N GLY A 352 1.60 23.56 25.16
CA GLY A 352 0.41 23.66 24.33
C GLY A 352 0.70 24.25 22.96
N VAL A 353 -0.36 24.38 22.17
CA VAL A 353 -0.30 24.87 20.79
C VAL A 353 0.22 26.31 20.74
N ALA A 354 1.26 26.53 19.92
CA ALA A 354 1.74 27.84 19.50
C ALA A 354 0.89 28.42 18.37
N HIS A 355 0.70 29.73 18.39
CA HIS A 355 0.19 30.48 17.24
C HIS A 355 1.38 30.86 16.36
N THR A 356 1.66 30.04 15.37
CA THR A 356 2.48 30.47 14.23
C THR A 356 1.78 30.03 12.98
N SER A 357 1.60 30.99 12.06
CA SER A 357 1.15 30.75 10.70
C SER A 357 1.85 29.51 10.16
N THR A 358 1.07 28.61 9.57
CA THR A 358 1.45 27.29 9.02
C THR A 358 2.73 27.26 8.20
N HIS A 359 3.27 28.39 7.76
CA HIS A 359 4.54 28.48 7.05
C HIS A 359 5.72 27.92 7.85
N PHE A 360 5.99 28.33 9.10
CA PHE A 360 7.24 27.91 9.77
C PHE A 360 7.25 26.45 10.25
N CYS A 361 6.13 25.90 10.70
CA CYS A 361 6.07 24.48 11.11
C CYS A 361 5.90 23.52 9.93
N SER A 362 5.51 24.03 8.76
CA SER A 362 5.32 23.24 7.54
C SER A 362 6.46 23.42 6.52
N PHE A 363 7.50 24.22 6.82
CA PHE A 363 8.74 24.28 6.03
C PHE A 363 9.62 23.03 6.25
N ASN A 364 9.02 21.85 6.19
CA ASN A 364 9.74 20.61 5.89
C ASN A 364 8.87 19.56 5.16
N ALA A 365 7.91 20.02 4.36
CA ALA A 365 7.22 19.19 3.38
C ALA A 365 7.49 19.62 1.94
N ARG A 366 8.39 20.59 1.71
CA ARG A 366 8.61 21.15 0.37
C ARG A 366 9.96 20.93 -0.28
N ASP A 367 11.07 20.79 0.45
CA ASP A 367 12.37 20.81 -0.27
C ASP A 367 13.27 19.60 -0.11
N HIS A 368 13.22 18.80 0.95
CA HIS A 368 13.88 17.51 0.97
C HIS A 368 13.18 16.60 2.00
N VAL A 369 13.03 15.31 1.69
CA VAL A 369 12.47 14.24 2.56
C VAL A 369 10.98 13.94 2.34
N SER A 370 10.72 13.07 1.37
CA SER A 370 9.48 12.29 1.20
C SER A 370 9.38 11.08 2.16
N ASP A 371 10.18 11.03 3.21
CA ASP A 371 10.29 9.88 4.11
C ASP A 371 10.09 10.33 5.56
N LEU A 372 8.88 10.17 6.09
CA LEU A 372 8.59 9.83 7.49
C LEU A 372 7.08 9.99 7.73
N ILE A 373 6.34 8.89 7.53
CA ILE A 373 4.96 8.66 7.99
C ILE A 373 3.93 9.62 7.35
N PRO A 374 2.89 9.14 6.64
CA PRO A 374 1.78 9.99 6.26
C PRO A 374 1.00 10.35 7.54
N SER A 375 1.45 11.37 8.26
CA SER A 375 0.59 12.02 9.24
C SER A 375 -0.53 12.70 8.45
N PRO A 376 -1.81 12.39 8.70
CA PRO A 376 -2.89 13.07 8.03
C PRO A 376 -2.76 14.60 8.23
N PRO A 377 -3.18 15.42 7.26
CA PRO A 377 -2.94 16.86 7.22
C PRO A 377 -3.47 17.66 8.41
N LEU A 378 -4.23 17.03 9.33
CA LEU A 378 -4.77 17.64 10.54
C LEU A 378 -3.86 17.62 11.79
N PHE A 379 -2.73 16.91 11.78
CA PHE A 379 -1.82 16.85 12.94
C PHE A 379 -0.72 17.93 12.96
N LEU A 380 -0.76 18.92 12.07
CA LEU A 380 0.21 20.02 12.05
C LEU A 380 -0.12 21.05 13.13
N ARG A 381 0.03 20.65 14.40
CA ARG A 381 0.10 21.56 15.55
C ARG A 381 1.51 22.11 15.64
N CYS A 382 1.64 23.44 15.59
CA CYS A 382 2.85 24.11 16.04
C CYS A 382 2.87 24.10 17.57
N PHE A 383 4.02 23.79 18.16
CA PHE A 383 4.24 23.90 19.60
C PHE A 383 5.42 24.83 19.83
N SER A 384 5.31 25.68 20.85
CA SER A 384 6.41 26.52 21.33
C SER A 384 6.98 25.86 22.57
N PHE A 385 8.30 25.86 22.72
CA PHE A 385 8.98 25.27 23.87
C PHE A 385 9.74 26.33 24.66
N PRO A 386 10.03 26.08 25.94
CA PRO A 386 10.91 26.95 26.71
C PRO A 386 12.28 27.15 26.04
N PRO A 387 12.90 28.32 26.18
CA PRO A 387 14.20 28.60 25.58
C PRO A 387 15.32 27.75 26.20
N PHE A 388 16.47 27.71 25.52
CA PHE A 388 17.66 26.95 25.94
C PHE A 388 17.43 25.44 26.04
N VAL A 389 16.83 24.88 24.99
CA VAL A 389 16.52 23.45 24.91
C VAL A 389 17.77 22.57 25.01
N ASP A 390 17.72 21.58 25.90
CA ASP A 390 18.76 20.56 26.06
C ASP A 390 18.50 19.36 25.11
N LYS A 391 19.45 19.10 24.21
CA LYS A 391 19.38 17.99 23.22
C LYS A 391 19.27 16.61 23.87
N LYS A 392 19.69 16.47 25.13
CA LYS A 392 19.65 15.18 25.84
C LYS A 392 18.28 14.86 26.45
N LYS A 393 17.40 15.87 26.58
CA LYS A 393 16.09 15.71 27.22
C LYS A 393 14.98 15.65 26.16
N PRO A 394 14.00 14.76 26.32
CA PRO A 394 12.84 14.75 25.45
C PRO A 394 11.97 15.99 25.71
N LEU A 395 11.38 16.52 24.64
CA LEU A 395 10.40 17.59 24.68
C LEU A 395 9.00 16.98 24.72
N TYR A 396 8.28 17.22 25.81
CA TYR A 396 6.89 16.81 25.92
C TYR A 396 5.96 17.87 25.32
N PHE A 397 4.90 17.41 24.68
CA PHE A 397 3.77 18.25 24.27
C PHE A 397 2.46 17.50 24.43
N PHE A 398 1.39 18.25 24.66
CA PHE A 398 0.04 17.71 24.74
C PHE A 398 -0.71 17.99 23.44
N SER A 399 -1.28 16.94 22.84
CA SER A 399 -2.16 17.07 21.69
C SER A 399 -3.53 16.50 22.04
N SER A 400 -4.52 17.40 22.11
CA SER A 400 -5.92 17.02 22.36
C SER A 400 -6.52 16.18 21.24
N ASP A 401 -5.96 16.24 20.02
CA ASP A 401 -6.43 15.46 18.87
C ASP A 401 -6.10 13.95 19.03
N ILE A 402 -5.02 13.60 19.74
CA ILE A 402 -4.68 12.20 20.12
C ILE A 402 -5.03 11.87 21.58
N CYS A 403 -5.61 12.81 22.32
CA CYS A 403 -6.03 12.63 23.72
C CYS A 403 -4.91 12.19 24.69
N ARG A 404 -3.64 12.54 24.43
CA ARG A 404 -2.51 12.23 25.34
C ARG A 404 -1.32 13.17 25.13
N SER A 405 -0.44 13.22 26.13
CA SER A 405 0.89 13.81 25.98
C SER A 405 1.88 12.81 25.38
N VAL A 406 2.81 13.34 24.57
CA VAL A 406 3.83 12.53 23.90
C VAL A 406 5.19 13.24 23.95
N PRO A 407 6.31 12.48 24.10
CA PRO A 407 7.65 13.01 23.99
C PRO A 407 8.16 13.00 22.54
N ALA A 408 8.89 14.05 22.17
CA ALA A 408 9.76 14.08 21.00
C ALA A 408 11.23 14.16 21.43
N SER A 409 12.10 13.44 20.72
CA SER A 409 13.54 13.38 21.00
C SER A 409 14.34 14.01 19.88
N PHE A 410 15.52 14.53 20.23
CA PHE A 410 16.44 15.13 19.28
C PHE A 410 16.93 14.09 18.25
N VAL A 411 16.95 14.50 16.98
CA VAL A 411 17.43 13.67 15.86
C VAL A 411 18.71 14.25 15.28
N GLU A 412 18.65 15.50 14.81
CA GLU A 412 19.76 16.14 14.08
C GLU A 412 19.69 17.66 14.16
N ASN A 413 20.81 18.33 13.88
CA ASN A 413 20.82 19.78 13.65
C ASN A 413 20.53 20.06 12.18
N LEU A 414 19.77 21.10 11.89
CA LEU A 414 19.50 21.59 10.55
C LEU A 414 19.81 23.09 10.48
N ASP A 415 20.09 23.58 9.28
CA ASP A 415 20.14 25.01 9.00
C ASP A 415 18.91 25.37 8.18
N LEU A 416 18.03 26.19 8.74
CA LEU A 416 16.85 26.70 8.06
C LEU A 416 16.99 28.22 7.88
N LEU A 417 17.20 28.63 6.62
CA LEU A 417 17.31 30.05 6.25
C LEU A 417 18.41 30.81 7.01
N GLY A 418 19.52 30.14 7.33
CA GLY A 418 20.65 30.72 8.08
C GLY A 418 20.48 30.69 9.60
N ILE A 419 19.48 29.95 10.10
CA ILE A 419 19.22 29.75 11.53
C ILE A 419 19.47 28.28 11.83
N GLU A 420 20.42 28.01 12.74
CA GLU A 420 20.61 26.65 13.27
C GLU A 420 19.39 26.26 14.10
N VAL A 421 18.74 25.17 13.71
CA VAL A 421 17.58 24.59 14.38
C VAL A 421 17.82 23.13 14.72
N TYR A 422 17.05 22.62 15.68
CA TYR A 422 17.13 21.22 16.10
C TYR A 422 15.89 20.47 15.63
N ARG A 423 16.10 19.38 14.90
CA ARG A 423 15.05 18.48 14.48
C ARG A 423 14.69 17.55 15.64
N TYR A 424 13.46 17.63 16.10
CA TYR A 424 12.86 16.69 17.05
C TYR A 424 11.88 15.77 16.31
N SER A 425 11.83 14.50 16.70
CA SER A 425 10.89 13.53 16.14
C SER A 425 10.32 12.62 17.22
N LEU A 426 9.15 12.06 16.96
CA LEU A 426 8.57 11.02 17.81
C LEU A 426 9.41 9.74 17.67
N LEU A 427 9.81 9.16 18.80
CA LEU A 427 10.49 7.87 18.79
C LEU A 427 9.50 6.77 18.38
N PRO A 428 9.95 5.71 17.67
CA PRO A 428 9.10 4.56 17.35
C PRO A 428 8.46 3.93 18.60
N ASP A 429 9.18 4.00 19.71
CA ASP A 429 8.88 3.46 21.03
C ASP A 429 7.69 4.19 21.69
N THR A 430 7.42 5.44 21.29
CA THR A 430 6.36 6.28 21.86
C THR A 430 4.97 5.66 21.69
N LEU A 431 4.72 5.02 20.55
CA LEU A 431 3.45 4.34 20.25
C LEU A 431 3.60 2.81 20.22
N ALA A 432 4.75 2.30 20.66
CA ALA A 432 5.00 0.86 20.67
C ALA A 432 4.16 0.15 21.75
N ALA A 433 3.93 -1.14 21.53
CA ALA A 433 3.23 -1.99 22.48
C ALA A 433 3.96 -2.07 23.84
N PRO A 434 3.26 -2.42 24.93
CA PRO A 434 3.86 -2.53 26.26
C PRO A 434 5.03 -3.53 26.35
N THR A 435 5.09 -4.51 25.44
CA THR A 435 6.20 -5.46 25.34
C THR A 435 7.52 -4.81 24.92
N VAL A 436 7.46 -3.69 24.21
CA VAL A 436 8.62 -2.88 23.79
C VAL A 436 8.81 -1.70 24.73
N ASN A 437 7.72 -1.03 25.10
CA ASN A 437 7.72 0.11 26.00
C ASN A 437 6.72 -0.10 27.15
N PRO A 438 7.15 -0.64 28.31
CA PRO A 438 6.27 -0.96 29.44
C PRO A 438 5.44 0.21 29.95
N ASP A 439 5.93 1.45 29.80
CA ASP A 439 5.22 2.66 30.22
C ASP A 439 3.92 2.87 29.44
N ASN A 440 3.79 2.27 28.25
CA ASN A 440 2.58 2.36 27.44
C ASN A 440 1.44 1.42 27.90
N GLN A 441 1.65 0.59 28.92
CA GLN A 441 0.65 -0.38 29.40
C GLN A 441 -0.69 0.28 29.77
N CYS A 442 -0.64 1.46 30.36
CA CYS A 442 -1.80 2.27 30.74
C CYS A 442 -2.66 2.77 29.56
N TYR A 443 -2.12 2.80 28.34
CA TYR A 443 -2.85 3.23 27.14
C TYR A 443 -3.63 2.06 26.51
N CYS A 444 -3.45 0.83 27.00
CA CYS A 444 -4.20 -0.34 26.58
C CYS A 444 -5.49 -0.47 27.40
N LYS A 445 -6.66 -0.28 26.77
CA LYS A 445 -7.97 -0.37 27.43
C LYS A 445 -8.56 -1.78 27.51
N ASP A 446 -8.09 -2.72 26.69
CA ASP A 446 -8.64 -4.08 26.63
C ASP A 446 -7.66 -5.12 27.19
N GLU A 447 -8.17 -6.07 27.97
CA GLU A 447 -7.46 -7.26 28.51
C GLU A 447 -6.97 -8.26 27.41
N TRP A 448 -6.86 -7.85 26.15
CA TRP A 448 -6.31 -8.66 25.06
C TRP A 448 -4.78 -8.58 24.94
N SER A 449 -4.09 -8.21 26.02
CA SER A 449 -2.68 -8.57 26.21
C SER A 449 -2.66 -9.89 26.96
N PRO A 450 -2.04 -10.98 26.43
CA PRO A 450 -1.81 -12.15 27.26
C PRO A 450 -1.03 -11.65 28.47
N ARG A 451 -1.65 -11.74 29.65
CA ARG A 451 -0.95 -11.58 30.93
C ARG A 451 0.33 -12.40 30.79
N ILE A 452 1.47 -11.71 30.71
CA ILE A 452 2.77 -12.35 30.88
C ILE A 452 2.73 -12.84 32.32
N ALA A 453 2.36 -14.10 32.49
CA ALA A 453 2.45 -14.78 33.77
C ALA A 453 3.95 -14.76 34.18
N PRO A 454 4.24 -14.55 35.48
CA PRO A 454 5.60 -14.46 36.00
C PRO A 454 6.42 -15.72 35.75
#